data_AF-A0A060XH02-F1
#
_entry.id   AF-A0A060XH02-F1
#
_cell.length_a   1.000
_cell.length_b   1.000
_cell.length_c   1.000
_cell.angle_alpha   90.00
_cell.angle_beta   90.00
_cell.angle_gamma   90.00
#
_symmetry.space_group_name_H-M   'P 1'
#
loop_
_entity.id
_entity.type
_entity.pdbx_description
1 polymer ?
#
loop_
_entity_poly.entity_id
_entity_poly.type
_entity_poly.pdbx_seq_one_letter_code
_entity_poly.pdbx_strand_id
1 'polypeptide(L)'
;MMYRKVMFIGDSTNRGMMYFLMERVNSSLEDWGKAHDSLVYRNINQGHTHVSYSYYPQFWLEQSHRPTFQRALEQLILRSRPLENSRQTVLVAGGVQWLNTNHLRIMREVLAREGLQDIMVVVKSLGMGFHLPVDGIRSLSLRGVQELYRENSNIITAAKHHGYEVIDTFSVTMGRYKEFLQGQCACHFHEVEKLPFSKVPLHRNMKLLRHGEEPGTGTSGTGTGYSDQPTLQHQNQWSGSNSSTYHVRGAVNQVYSQILLSRLCVRDTGN
;
A
#
# COMPACT_ATOMS: atom_id res chain seq x y z
N MET A 1 -12.47 11.76 -10.76
CA MET A 1 -12.31 11.55 -9.30
C MET A 1 -12.11 12.93 -8.69
N MET A 2 -12.89 13.32 -7.67
CA MET A 2 -12.67 14.55 -6.91
C MET A 2 -11.32 14.50 -6.16
N TYR A 3 -10.89 15.61 -5.56
CA TYR A 3 -9.68 15.66 -4.74
C TYR A 3 -9.74 14.58 -3.64
N ARG A 4 -8.73 13.71 -3.57
CA ARG A 4 -8.69 12.61 -2.60
C ARG A 4 -7.31 12.32 -2.06
N LYS A 5 -7.26 11.90 -0.81
CA LYS A 5 -6.06 11.38 -0.15
C LYS A 5 -6.26 9.92 0.21
N VAL A 6 -5.46 9.04 -0.37
CA VAL A 6 -5.58 7.60 -0.17
C VAL A 6 -4.33 7.07 0.52
N MET A 7 -4.47 6.63 1.75
CA MET A 7 -3.41 6.05 2.56
C MET A 7 -3.54 4.53 2.56
N PHE A 8 -2.46 3.82 2.28
CA PHE A 8 -2.39 2.37 2.33
C PHE A 8 -1.45 1.93 3.46
N ILE A 9 -1.89 1.00 4.30
CA ILE A 9 -1.02 0.30 5.25
C ILE A 9 -1.22 -1.20 5.13
N GLY A 10 -0.16 -1.93 4.79
CA GLY A 10 -0.25 -3.37 4.66
C GLY A 10 0.89 -4.02 3.93
N ASP A 11 0.66 -5.25 3.48
CA ASP A 11 1.68 -6.02 2.77
C ASP A 11 1.72 -5.69 1.27
N SER A 12 2.49 -6.48 0.53
CA SER A 12 2.64 -6.33 -0.92
C SER A 12 1.32 -6.43 -1.71
N THR A 13 0.27 -7.03 -1.14
CA THR A 13 -1.08 -7.02 -1.74
C THR A 13 -1.65 -5.61 -1.75
N ASN A 14 -1.55 -4.89 -0.64
CA ASN A 14 -1.98 -3.49 -0.54
C ASN A 14 -1.17 -2.60 -1.49
N ARG A 15 0.13 -2.88 -1.65
CA ARG A 15 0.96 -2.20 -2.65
C ARG A 15 0.48 -2.46 -4.09
N GLY A 16 0.08 -3.70 -4.40
CA GLY A 16 -0.53 -4.05 -5.68
C GLY A 16 -1.85 -3.31 -5.95
N MET A 17 -2.68 -3.15 -4.91
CA MET A 17 -3.90 -2.35 -4.99
C MET A 17 -3.60 -0.87 -5.24
N MET A 18 -2.59 -0.34 -4.57
CA MET A 18 -2.12 1.04 -4.75
C MET A 18 -1.66 1.28 -6.18
N TYR A 19 -0.78 0.43 -6.73
CA TYR A 19 -0.30 0.61 -8.10
C TYR A 19 -1.42 0.47 -9.13
N PHE A 20 -2.34 -0.47 -8.93
CA PHE A 20 -3.51 -0.59 -9.80
C PHE A 20 -4.39 0.66 -9.76
N LEU A 21 -4.64 1.23 -8.58
CA LEU A 21 -5.36 2.51 -8.45
C LEU A 21 -4.64 3.63 -9.22
N MET A 22 -3.34 3.76 -9.03
CA MET A 22 -2.51 4.80 -9.67
C MET A 22 -2.55 4.68 -11.19
N GLU A 23 -2.38 3.47 -11.71
CA GLU A 23 -2.48 3.20 -13.14
C GLU A 23 -3.87 3.59 -13.68
N ARG A 24 -4.96 3.24 -12.98
CA ARG A 24 -6.32 3.57 -13.46
C ARG A 24 -6.63 5.04 -13.50
N VAL A 25 -6.06 5.84 -12.61
CA VAL A 25 -6.32 7.29 -12.59
C VAL A 25 -5.37 8.08 -13.49
N ASN A 26 -4.17 7.56 -13.77
CA ASN A 26 -3.19 8.19 -14.66
C ASN A 26 -3.14 7.58 -16.07
N SER A 27 -3.92 6.54 -16.35
CA SER A 27 -3.86 5.71 -17.57
C SER A 27 -2.57 4.91 -17.79
N SER A 28 -1.47 5.29 -17.13
CA SER A 28 -0.21 4.53 -17.08
C SER A 28 0.48 4.70 -15.73
N LEU A 29 1.31 3.73 -15.35
CA LEU A 29 2.18 3.84 -14.19
C LEU A 29 3.56 4.34 -14.64
N GLU A 30 3.96 5.55 -14.25
CA GLU A 30 5.28 6.12 -14.64
C GLU A 30 6.42 5.65 -13.73
N ASP A 31 6.11 5.23 -12.52
CA ASP A 31 7.07 4.83 -11.50
C ASP A 31 6.61 3.58 -10.74
N TRP A 32 7.53 2.64 -10.55
CA TRP A 32 7.34 1.41 -9.82
C TRP A 32 8.61 1.05 -9.04
N GLY A 33 8.44 0.55 -7.82
CA GLY A 33 9.55 -0.01 -7.05
C GLY A 33 9.08 -0.97 -5.97
N LYS A 34 9.90 -1.99 -5.70
CA LYS A 34 9.79 -2.82 -4.49
C LYS A 34 10.28 -2.00 -3.28
N ALA A 35 9.57 -0.93 -2.93
CA ALA A 35 9.91 -0.17 -1.73
C ALA A 35 9.33 -0.88 -0.50
N HIS A 36 10.21 -1.06 0.48
CA HIS A 36 9.88 -1.48 1.83
C HIS A 36 9.66 -0.26 2.76
N ASP A 37 10.04 0.92 2.29
CA ASP A 37 9.83 2.21 2.96
C ASP A 37 8.43 2.79 2.71
N SER A 38 8.10 3.87 3.43
CA SER A 38 6.89 4.63 3.12
C SER A 38 7.04 5.36 1.78
N LEU A 39 6.00 5.28 0.95
CA LEU A 39 5.90 5.98 -0.33
C LEU A 39 4.88 7.11 -0.21
N VAL A 40 5.17 8.27 -0.82
CA VAL A 40 4.23 9.38 -0.94
C VAL A 40 4.25 9.92 -2.37
N TYR A 41 3.11 9.85 -3.04
CA TYR A 41 2.87 10.33 -4.38
C TYR A 41 1.85 11.48 -4.33
N ARG A 42 2.27 12.69 -4.74
CA ARG A 42 1.43 13.91 -4.63
C ARG A 42 0.82 14.39 -5.94
N ASN A 43 1.35 13.95 -7.08
CA ASN A 43 0.99 14.44 -8.40
C ASN A 43 0.23 13.36 -9.22
N ILE A 44 -0.72 12.67 -8.59
CA ILE A 44 -1.55 11.67 -9.28
C ILE A 44 -2.86 12.34 -9.71
N ASN A 45 -3.45 11.89 -10.83
CA ASN A 45 -4.72 12.37 -11.37
C ASN A 45 -4.69 13.90 -11.54
N GLN A 46 -3.69 14.40 -12.29
CA GLN A 46 -3.45 15.83 -12.52
C GLN A 46 -3.24 16.65 -11.22
N GLY A 47 -2.73 16.01 -10.16
CA GLY A 47 -2.52 16.62 -8.85
C GLY A 47 -3.77 16.62 -7.95
N HIS A 48 -4.87 16.00 -8.40
CA HIS A 48 -6.08 15.90 -7.60
C HIS A 48 -6.03 14.75 -6.60
N THR A 49 -5.12 13.78 -6.78
CA THR A 49 -5.05 12.62 -5.89
C THR A 49 -3.67 12.50 -5.26
N HIS A 50 -3.66 12.31 -3.94
CA HIS A 50 -2.46 12.00 -3.16
C HIS A 50 -2.55 10.56 -2.69
N VAL A 51 -1.48 9.79 -2.86
CA VAL A 51 -1.41 8.40 -2.42
C VAL A 51 -0.20 8.20 -1.53
N SER A 52 -0.41 7.65 -0.35
CA SER A 52 0.65 7.28 0.58
C SER A 52 0.58 5.77 0.86
N TYR A 53 1.73 5.14 1.06
CA TYR A 53 1.82 3.73 1.41
C TYR A 53 2.83 3.50 2.52
N SER A 54 2.52 2.59 3.44
CA SER A 54 3.45 2.07 4.44
C SER A 54 3.37 0.56 4.49
N TYR A 55 4.52 -0.11 4.36
CA TYR A 55 4.57 -1.57 4.44
C TYR A 55 4.47 -2.02 5.90
N TYR A 56 3.55 -2.95 6.18
CA TYR A 56 3.38 -3.54 7.50
C TYR A 56 2.92 -5.00 7.42
N PRO A 57 3.46 -5.91 8.26
CA PRO A 57 4.64 -5.77 9.12
C PRO A 57 5.96 -5.70 8.36
N GLN A 58 6.98 -5.07 8.94
CA GLN A 58 8.31 -4.98 8.36
C GLN A 58 9.13 -6.24 8.69
N PHE A 59 8.86 -7.33 7.97
CA PHE A 59 9.44 -8.65 8.25
C PHE A 59 10.97 -8.72 8.10
N TRP A 60 11.58 -7.79 7.35
CA TRP A 60 13.03 -7.69 7.19
C TRP A 60 13.74 -7.10 8.41
N LEU A 61 13.01 -6.46 9.34
CA LEU A 61 13.57 -6.03 10.61
C LEU A 61 13.56 -7.19 11.61
N GLU A 62 14.54 -7.17 12.51
CA GLU A 62 14.52 -8.02 13.71
C GLU A 62 13.26 -7.74 14.54
N GLN A 63 12.77 -8.77 15.24
CA GLN A 63 11.49 -8.68 15.94
C GLN A 63 11.42 -7.53 16.96
N SER A 64 12.52 -7.26 17.67
CA SER A 64 12.66 -6.15 18.63
C SER A 64 12.60 -4.76 17.98
N HIS A 65 12.98 -4.66 16.71
CA HIS A 65 13.03 -3.42 15.95
C HIS A 65 11.78 -3.18 15.10
N ARG A 66 10.87 -4.16 14.99
CA ARG A 66 9.64 -4.01 14.21
C ARG A 66 8.71 -2.99 14.86
N PRO A 67 8.22 -1.99 14.13
CA PRO A 67 7.24 -1.06 14.68
C PRO A 67 5.95 -1.80 15.04
N THR A 68 5.28 -1.36 16.10
CA THR A 68 3.90 -1.78 16.36
C THR A 68 2.98 -1.28 15.26
N PHE A 69 1.83 -1.93 15.07
CA PHE A 69 0.83 -1.46 14.10
C PHE A 69 0.41 -0.01 14.37
N GLN A 70 0.20 0.32 15.65
CA GLN A 70 -0.11 1.69 16.09
C GLN A 70 0.94 2.68 15.59
N ARG A 71 2.23 2.40 15.84
CA ARG A 71 3.31 3.30 15.44
C ARG A 71 3.40 3.44 13.92
N ALA A 72 3.22 2.35 13.18
CA ALA A 72 3.23 2.36 11.72
C ALA A 72 2.07 3.19 11.14
N LEU A 73 0.87 3.10 11.75
CA LEU A 73 -0.30 3.88 11.34
C LEU A 73 -0.14 5.38 11.67
N GLU A 74 0.34 5.71 12.87
CA GLU A 74 0.64 7.10 13.27
C GLU A 74 1.66 7.75 12.33
N GLN A 75 2.72 7.03 11.96
CA GLN A 75 3.72 7.51 11.01
C GLN A 75 3.14 7.71 9.59
N LEU A 76 2.29 6.80 9.13
CA LEU A 76 1.61 6.97 7.84
C LEU A 76 0.71 8.21 7.83
N ILE A 77 -0.07 8.43 8.89
CA ILE A 77 -0.94 9.60 9.04
C ILE A 77 -0.10 10.88 9.03
N LEU A 78 0.94 10.94 9.85
CA LEU A 78 1.86 12.09 9.95
C LEU A 78 2.45 12.45 8.58
N ARG A 79 2.98 11.47 7.85
CA ARG A 79 3.61 11.66 6.53
C ARG A 79 2.61 12.04 5.43
N SER A 80 1.33 11.75 5.63
CA SER A 80 0.25 12.01 4.67
C SER A 80 -0.44 13.36 4.87
N ARG A 81 -0.11 14.10 5.94
CA ARG A 81 -0.68 15.41 6.23
C ARG A 81 -0.43 16.43 5.10
N PRO A 82 -1.32 17.42 4.90
CA PRO A 82 -2.57 17.64 5.67
C PRO A 82 -3.65 16.61 5.33
N LEU A 83 -4.50 16.23 6.29
CA LEU A 83 -5.62 15.30 6.08
C LEU A 83 -6.92 15.98 6.52
N GLU A 84 -7.98 15.77 5.77
CA GLU A 84 -9.32 16.25 6.11
C GLU A 84 -10.11 15.12 6.76
N ASN A 85 -10.85 15.43 7.83
CA ASN A 85 -11.77 14.48 8.45
C ASN A 85 -13.06 14.36 7.63
N SER A 86 -12.97 13.75 6.46
CA SER A 86 -14.10 13.51 5.56
C SER A 86 -13.85 12.30 4.69
N ARG A 87 -14.89 11.84 3.98
CA ARG A 87 -14.81 10.73 3.03
C ARG A 87 -13.85 10.97 1.84
N GLN A 88 -13.29 12.17 1.69
CA GLN A 88 -12.20 12.45 0.72
C GLN A 88 -10.85 11.90 1.18
N THR A 89 -10.68 11.71 2.49
CA THR A 89 -9.57 10.97 3.07
C THR A 89 -9.97 9.49 3.18
N VAL A 90 -9.09 8.62 2.72
CA VAL A 90 -9.32 7.18 2.65
C VAL A 90 -8.14 6.47 3.30
N LEU A 91 -8.42 5.52 4.19
CA LEU A 91 -7.44 4.57 4.71
C LEU A 91 -7.77 3.16 4.22
N VAL A 92 -6.87 2.55 3.46
CA VAL A 92 -6.94 1.15 3.03
C VAL A 92 -5.95 0.33 3.85
N ALA A 93 -6.45 -0.50 4.75
CA ALA A 93 -5.63 -1.24 5.70
C ALA A 93 -5.89 -2.75 5.59
N GLY A 94 -4.83 -3.56 5.62
CA GLY A 94 -5.02 -5.01 5.63
C GLY A 94 -3.77 -5.83 5.35
N GLY A 95 -3.90 -7.13 5.59
CA GLY A 95 -2.78 -8.06 5.55
C GLY A 95 -3.25 -9.48 5.30
N VAL A 96 -2.52 -10.24 4.48
CA VAL A 96 -2.87 -11.62 4.12
C VAL A 96 -2.90 -12.51 5.36
N GLN A 97 -1.98 -12.29 6.32
CA GLN A 97 -1.71 -13.22 7.41
C GLN A 97 -1.64 -12.62 8.83
N TRP A 98 -1.72 -11.30 8.97
CA TRP A 98 -1.44 -10.64 10.26
C TRP A 98 -2.62 -9.84 10.82
N LEU A 99 -3.62 -9.51 9.99
CA LEU A 99 -4.76 -8.71 10.42
C LEU A 99 -5.60 -9.48 11.44
N ASN A 100 -6.09 -8.79 12.47
CA ASN A 100 -7.01 -9.36 13.46
C ASN A 100 -7.87 -8.25 14.08
N THR A 101 -8.81 -8.59 14.96
CA THR A 101 -9.74 -7.63 15.57
C THR A 101 -9.04 -6.60 16.47
N ASN A 102 -7.90 -6.94 17.09
CA ASN A 102 -7.11 -5.99 17.88
C ASN A 102 -6.52 -4.89 16.99
N HIS A 103 -6.10 -5.20 15.76
CA HIS A 103 -5.65 -4.20 14.80
C HIS A 103 -6.77 -3.21 14.43
N LEU A 104 -8.02 -3.68 14.29
CA LEU A 104 -9.16 -2.82 14.00
C LEU A 104 -9.48 -1.88 15.17
N ARG A 105 -9.37 -2.39 16.41
CA ARG A 105 -9.48 -1.57 17.63
C ARG A 105 -8.41 -0.47 17.67
N ILE A 106 -7.14 -0.83 17.47
CA ILE A 106 -6.03 0.12 17.42
C ILE A 106 -6.25 1.18 16.34
N MET A 107 -6.70 0.76 15.16
CA MET A 107 -7.00 1.67 14.05
C MET A 107 -8.05 2.70 14.45
N ARG A 108 -9.16 2.27 15.06
CA ARG A 108 -10.21 3.17 15.56
C ARG A 108 -9.67 4.16 16.60
N GLU A 109 -8.85 3.68 17.54
CA GLU A 109 -8.26 4.51 18.59
C GLU A 109 -7.29 5.56 18.04
N VAL A 110 -6.43 5.18 17.08
CA VAL A 110 -5.52 6.11 16.41
C VAL A 110 -6.31 7.15 15.62
N LEU A 111 -7.28 6.73 14.80
CA LEU A 111 -8.11 7.64 14.02
C LEU A 111 -8.89 8.62 14.91
N ALA A 112 -9.38 8.16 16.07
CA ALA A 112 -10.03 9.02 17.04
C ALA A 112 -9.09 10.10 17.61
N ARG A 113 -7.87 9.72 18.00
CA ARG A 113 -6.87 10.68 18.50
C ARG A 113 -6.42 11.69 17.46
N GLU A 114 -6.33 11.26 16.21
CA GLU A 114 -5.91 12.10 15.08
C GLU A 114 -7.06 12.96 14.52
N GLY A 115 -8.29 12.83 15.06
CA GLY A 115 -9.47 13.57 14.58
C GLY A 115 -9.92 13.15 13.19
N LEU A 116 -9.73 11.88 12.83
CA LEU A 116 -10.01 11.29 11.51
C LEU A 116 -11.11 10.22 11.59
N GLN A 117 -12.15 10.45 12.39
CA GLN A 117 -13.22 9.48 12.62
C GLN A 117 -14.20 9.35 11.44
N ASP A 118 -14.32 10.40 10.62
CA ASP A 118 -15.28 10.51 9.51
C ASP A 118 -14.65 10.20 8.14
N ILE A 119 -13.40 9.71 8.14
CA ILE A 119 -12.73 9.26 6.93
C ILE A 119 -13.32 7.94 6.43
N MET A 120 -13.13 7.63 5.16
CA MET A 120 -13.46 6.30 4.65
C MET A 120 -12.37 5.30 5.04
N VAL A 121 -12.72 4.25 5.77
CA VAL A 121 -11.81 3.13 6.05
C VAL A 121 -12.25 1.91 5.25
N VAL A 122 -11.31 1.33 4.49
CA VAL A 122 -11.49 0.10 3.73
C VAL A 122 -10.56 -0.97 4.30
N VAL A 123 -11.14 -2.02 4.87
CA VAL A 123 -10.42 -3.16 5.41
C VAL A 123 -10.26 -4.21 4.31
N LYS A 124 -9.02 -4.49 3.93
CA LYS A 124 -8.66 -5.66 3.14
C LYS A 124 -8.48 -6.84 4.09
N SER A 125 -9.28 -7.89 3.93
CA SER A 125 -9.29 -9.02 4.86
C SER A 125 -8.07 -9.95 4.70
N LEU A 126 -8.11 -11.12 5.33
CA LEU A 126 -7.07 -12.15 5.18
C LEU A 126 -7.04 -12.68 3.74
N GLY A 127 -6.04 -13.48 3.39
CA GLY A 127 -5.96 -14.11 2.08
C GLY A 127 -5.44 -15.53 2.17
N MET A 128 -5.83 -16.37 1.21
CA MET A 128 -5.46 -17.79 1.21
C MET A 128 -4.06 -18.08 0.69
N GLY A 129 -3.35 -17.08 0.17
CA GLY A 129 -2.09 -17.29 -0.56
C GLY A 129 -1.01 -18.06 0.19
N PHE A 130 -0.74 -17.70 1.44
CA PHE A 130 0.26 -18.40 2.26
C PHE A 130 -0.22 -19.74 2.83
N HIS A 131 -1.45 -20.15 2.53
CA HIS A 131 -2.09 -21.28 3.19
C HIS A 131 -2.47 -22.40 2.24
N LEU A 132 -2.29 -22.16 0.93
CA LEU A 132 -2.58 -23.13 -0.11
C LEU A 132 -1.40 -24.10 -0.30
N PRO A 133 -1.68 -25.36 -0.69
CA PRO A 133 -0.65 -26.35 -0.98
C PRO A 133 0.09 -25.94 -2.26
N VAL A 134 1.25 -25.34 -2.09
CA VAL A 134 2.21 -25.04 -3.15
C VAL A 134 3.51 -25.72 -2.79
N ASP A 135 4.14 -26.39 -3.75
CA ASP A 135 5.40 -27.11 -3.52
C ASP A 135 6.46 -26.19 -2.90
N GLY A 136 7.07 -26.67 -1.81
CA GLY A 136 8.09 -25.91 -1.07
C GLY A 136 7.56 -24.84 -0.12
N ILE A 137 6.23 -24.67 0.00
CA ILE A 137 5.61 -23.67 0.88
C ILE A 137 4.74 -24.38 1.92
N ARG A 138 4.87 -23.97 3.19
CA ARG A 138 4.02 -24.47 4.28
C ARG A 138 2.56 -24.13 3.98
N SER A 139 1.72 -25.14 3.89
CA SER A 139 0.26 -25.01 3.74
C SER A 139 -0.47 -25.29 5.05
N LEU A 140 -1.75 -24.91 5.12
CA LEU A 140 -2.62 -25.28 6.24
C LEU A 140 -3.29 -26.63 5.98
N SER A 141 -3.60 -27.34 7.07
CA SER A 141 -4.55 -28.46 7.03
C SER A 141 -5.97 -27.96 6.80
N LEU A 142 -6.91 -28.84 6.44
CA LEU A 142 -8.33 -28.47 6.33
C LEU A 142 -8.85 -27.76 7.60
N ARG A 143 -8.46 -28.27 8.78
CA ARG A 143 -8.79 -27.65 10.06
C ARG A 143 -8.20 -26.25 10.18
N GLY A 144 -6.94 -26.06 9.80
CA GLY A 144 -6.30 -24.74 9.79
C GLY A 144 -7.01 -23.76 8.84
N VAL A 145 -7.46 -24.21 7.67
CA VAL A 145 -8.24 -23.38 6.74
C VAL A 145 -9.59 -22.98 7.34
N GLN A 146 -10.27 -23.90 8.04
CA GLN A 146 -11.53 -23.62 8.74
C GLN A 146 -11.34 -22.62 9.89
N GLU A 147 -10.25 -22.73 10.63
CA GLU A 147 -9.87 -21.79 11.69
C GLU A 147 -9.60 -20.39 11.08
N LEU A 148 -8.83 -20.32 10.01
CA LEU A 148 -8.55 -19.07 9.30
C LEU A 148 -9.82 -18.42 8.72
N TYR A 149 -10.77 -19.21 8.22
CA TYR A 149 -12.08 -18.72 7.76
C TYR A 149 -12.90 -18.09 8.91
N ARG A 150 -12.87 -18.70 10.11
CA ARG A 150 -13.52 -18.15 11.30
C ARG A 150 -12.87 -16.84 11.73
N GLU A 151 -11.54 -16.78 11.73
CA GLU A 151 -10.80 -15.54 12.01
C GLU A 151 -11.14 -14.43 11.01
N ASN A 152 -11.16 -14.75 9.72
CA ASN A 152 -11.57 -13.82 8.67
C ASN A 152 -13.00 -13.31 8.89
N SER A 153 -13.94 -14.19 9.23
CA SER A 153 -15.32 -13.83 9.53
C SER A 153 -15.44 -12.87 10.73
N ASN A 154 -14.63 -13.08 11.78
CA ASN A 154 -14.56 -12.19 12.93
C ASN A 154 -14.02 -10.81 12.55
N ILE A 155 -12.99 -10.74 11.69
CA ILE A 155 -12.43 -9.48 11.18
C ILE A 155 -13.48 -8.71 10.38
N ILE A 156 -14.17 -9.37 9.45
CA ILE A 156 -15.23 -8.75 8.63
C ILE A 156 -16.34 -8.20 9.52
N THR A 157 -16.78 -8.98 10.51
CA THR A 157 -17.85 -8.57 11.45
C THR A 157 -17.43 -7.36 12.28
N ALA A 158 -16.22 -7.39 12.84
CA ALA A 158 -15.69 -6.27 13.62
C ALA A 158 -15.48 -5.00 12.78
N ALA A 159 -14.99 -5.13 11.55
CA ALA A 159 -14.83 -4.01 10.64
C ALA A 159 -16.18 -3.34 10.32
N LYS A 160 -17.21 -4.14 10.00
CA LYS A 160 -18.57 -3.64 9.77
C LYS A 160 -19.17 -2.98 11.02
N HIS A 161 -18.92 -3.53 12.21
CA HIS A 161 -19.36 -2.92 13.46
C HIS A 161 -18.73 -1.54 13.70
N HIS A 162 -17.53 -1.28 13.17
CA HIS A 162 -16.89 0.04 13.18
C HIS A 162 -17.31 0.95 12.02
N GLY A 163 -18.25 0.53 11.16
CA GLY A 163 -18.68 1.29 9.98
C GLY A 163 -17.67 1.27 8.82
N TYR A 164 -16.72 0.34 8.82
CA TYR A 164 -15.70 0.24 7.78
C TYR A 164 -16.21 -0.56 6.58
N GLU A 165 -15.78 -0.16 5.38
CA GLU A 165 -15.94 -0.96 4.17
C GLU A 165 -15.00 -2.16 4.23
N VAL A 166 -15.38 -3.27 3.57
CA VAL A 166 -14.58 -4.49 3.61
C VAL A 166 -14.43 -5.08 2.21
N ILE A 167 -13.20 -5.46 1.87
CA ILE A 167 -12.87 -6.25 0.69
C ILE A 167 -12.45 -7.63 1.19
N ASP A 168 -13.34 -8.62 0.99
CA ASP A 168 -13.10 -9.99 1.42
C ASP A 168 -12.15 -10.72 0.47
N THR A 169 -10.86 -10.44 0.62
CA THR A 169 -9.81 -11.06 -0.20
C THR A 169 -9.68 -12.55 0.08
N PHE A 170 -10.10 -13.03 1.24
CA PHE A 170 -10.05 -14.45 1.58
C PHE A 170 -10.92 -15.25 0.60
N SER A 171 -12.20 -14.87 0.47
CA SER A 171 -13.14 -15.55 -0.43
C SER A 171 -12.70 -15.47 -1.90
N VAL A 172 -12.18 -14.31 -2.33
CA VAL A 172 -11.67 -14.13 -3.70
C VAL A 172 -10.47 -15.04 -3.98
N THR A 173 -9.56 -15.19 -3.02
CA THR A 173 -8.32 -15.96 -3.20
C THR A 173 -8.50 -17.46 -2.97
N MET A 174 -9.47 -17.86 -2.17
CA MET A 174 -9.82 -19.26 -1.93
C MET A 174 -10.26 -19.98 -3.22
N GLY A 175 -11.11 -19.32 -4.04
CA GLY A 175 -11.60 -19.88 -5.29
C GLY A 175 -10.60 -19.82 -6.46
N ARG A 176 -9.48 -19.12 -6.29
CA ARG A 176 -8.56 -18.76 -7.38
C ARG A 176 -7.12 -19.19 -7.09
N TYR A 177 -6.98 -20.39 -6.53
CA TYR A 177 -5.70 -20.93 -6.11
C TYR A 177 -4.77 -21.38 -7.23
N LYS A 178 -5.26 -21.46 -8.46
CA LYS A 178 -4.45 -21.81 -9.62
C LYS A 178 -3.86 -20.57 -10.29
N GLU A 179 -4.31 -19.39 -9.90
CA GLU A 179 -3.94 -18.10 -10.50
C GLU A 179 -2.90 -17.33 -9.69
N PHE A 180 -2.25 -17.99 -8.73
CA PHE A 180 -1.06 -17.46 -8.07
C PHE A 180 0.07 -17.33 -9.08
N LEU A 181 0.61 -16.13 -9.21
CA LEU A 181 1.82 -15.94 -10.01
C LEU A 181 2.99 -16.57 -9.26
N GLN A 182 3.81 -17.36 -9.95
CA GLN A 182 5.02 -17.91 -9.35
C GLN A 182 5.96 -16.75 -8.96
N GLY A 183 6.37 -16.75 -7.70
CA GLY A 183 7.33 -15.80 -7.14
C GLY A 183 7.82 -16.31 -5.79
N GLN A 184 8.86 -15.69 -5.23
CA GLN A 184 9.41 -16.07 -3.91
C GLN A 184 8.42 -15.80 -2.73
N CYS A 185 7.24 -15.22 -2.99
CA CYS A 185 6.16 -15.04 -2.01
C CYS A 185 4.83 -15.53 -2.57
N ALA A 186 4.16 -16.46 -1.89
CA ALA A 186 2.80 -16.93 -2.21
C ALA A 186 1.70 -15.86 -2.00
N CYS A 187 2.08 -14.61 -1.74
CA CYS A 187 1.17 -13.49 -1.53
C CYS A 187 0.96 -12.61 -2.77
N HIS A 188 1.76 -12.80 -3.82
CA HIS A 188 1.75 -11.91 -4.98
C HIS A 188 0.75 -12.37 -6.03
N PHE A 189 -0.35 -11.63 -6.13
CA PHE A 189 -1.36 -11.78 -7.18
C PHE A 189 -1.20 -10.79 -8.33
N HIS A 190 -0.09 -10.05 -8.35
CA HIS A 190 0.22 -9.11 -9.41
C HIS A 190 1.69 -9.12 -9.79
N GLU A 191 1.94 -8.72 -11.03
CA GLU A 191 3.24 -8.37 -11.58
C GLU A 191 3.15 -6.98 -12.18
N VAL A 192 4.27 -6.25 -12.19
CA VAL A 192 4.36 -4.97 -12.88
C VAL A 192 5.33 -5.11 -14.04
N GLU A 193 4.80 -5.07 -15.26
CA GLU A 193 5.56 -5.21 -16.50
C GLU A 193 5.96 -3.85 -17.06
N LYS A 194 7.15 -3.75 -17.64
CA LYS A 194 7.61 -2.55 -18.37
C LYS A 194 7.16 -2.64 -19.82
N LEU A 195 6.38 -1.66 -20.29
CA LEU A 195 5.88 -1.62 -21.67
C LEU A 195 6.91 -0.95 -22.61
N PRO A 196 7.06 -1.46 -23.86
CA PRO A 196 7.72 -0.73 -24.93
C PRO A 196 6.85 0.47 -25.36
N PHE A 197 7.52 1.58 -25.69
CA PHE A 197 6.99 2.94 -25.83
C PHE A 197 5.68 3.11 -26.64
N SER A 198 4.78 3.96 -26.14
CA SER A 198 3.72 4.60 -26.92
C SER A 198 4.14 6.03 -27.28
N LYS A 199 4.03 6.43 -28.55
CA LYS A 199 4.43 7.75 -29.10
C LYS A 199 3.48 8.90 -28.70
N VAL A 200 3.02 8.94 -27.45
CA VAL A 200 2.11 10.00 -26.98
C VAL A 200 2.88 10.93 -26.04
N PRO A 201 2.82 12.27 -26.22
CA PRO A 201 3.50 13.20 -25.33
C PRO A 201 2.94 13.09 -23.90
N LEU A 202 3.76 12.66 -22.94
CA LEU A 202 3.36 12.52 -21.54
C LEU A 202 3.48 13.85 -20.78
N HIS A 203 2.39 14.22 -20.10
CA HIS A 203 2.32 15.37 -19.22
C HIS A 203 2.95 15.04 -17.85
N ARG A 204 4.11 15.66 -17.57
CA ARG A 204 4.68 16.01 -16.25
C ARG A 204 4.98 14.87 -15.25
N ASN A 205 6.29 14.62 -15.05
CA ASN A 205 6.89 13.70 -14.07
C ASN A 205 6.22 13.70 -12.68
N MET A 206 5.81 12.52 -12.20
CA MET A 206 5.44 12.28 -10.81
C MET A 206 6.62 12.52 -9.85
N LYS A 207 6.43 13.33 -8.80
CA LYS A 207 7.46 13.58 -7.76
C LYS A 207 7.27 12.60 -6.60
N LEU A 208 8.10 11.55 -6.55
CA LEU A 208 8.19 10.64 -5.42
C LEU A 208 9.08 11.25 -4.33
N LEU A 209 8.58 11.28 -3.09
CA LEU A 209 9.41 11.56 -1.92
C LEU A 209 9.65 10.27 -1.16
N ARG A 210 10.91 9.81 -1.09
CA ARG A 210 11.35 8.72 -0.22
C ARG A 210 11.99 9.34 1.03
N HIS A 211 11.53 8.96 2.20
CA HIS A 211 12.15 9.35 3.47
C HIS A 211 12.71 8.10 4.15
N GLY A 212 14.04 7.94 4.08
CA GLY A 212 14.78 6.94 4.84
C GLY A 212 15.11 7.47 6.24
N GLU A 213 14.86 6.67 7.26
CA GLU A 213 15.44 6.84 8.60
C GLU A 213 16.49 5.74 8.76
N GLU A 214 17.77 6.10 8.71
CA GLU A 214 18.84 5.29 9.30
C GLU A 214 19.08 5.80 10.73
N PRO A 215 19.12 4.93 11.76
CA PRO A 215 19.67 5.29 13.04
C PRO A 215 21.18 5.04 13.03
N GLY A 216 21.95 6.08 12.72
CA GLY A 216 23.39 6.11 12.97
C GLY A 216 23.64 6.16 14.49
N THR A 217 24.22 5.09 15.02
CA THR A 217 24.77 5.01 16.37
C THR A 217 25.83 6.08 16.58
N GLY A 218 25.62 6.94 17.58
CA GLY A 218 26.61 7.89 18.03
C GLY A 218 27.64 7.22 18.93
N THR A 219 28.92 7.46 18.65
CA THR A 219 29.98 7.48 19.67
C THR A 219 30.96 8.60 19.37
N SER A 220 31.22 9.41 20.39
CA SER A 220 32.02 10.63 20.43
C SER A 220 33.52 10.42 20.22
N GLY A 221 34.22 11.42 19.70
CA GLY A 221 35.69 11.51 19.74
C GLY A 221 36.31 12.64 18.91
N THR A 222 36.44 13.82 19.54
CA THR A 222 37.42 14.94 19.34
C THR A 222 38.42 14.93 18.17
N GLY A 223 38.54 16.07 17.46
CA GLY A 223 39.82 16.52 16.86
C GLY A 223 39.76 17.31 15.54
N THR A 224 39.81 18.65 15.65
CA THR A 224 40.49 19.63 14.77
C THR A 224 40.39 19.56 13.23
N GLY A 225 39.80 20.62 12.65
CA GLY A 225 40.43 21.41 11.58
C GLY A 225 40.16 21.04 10.11
N TYR A 226 40.00 22.11 9.32
CA TYR A 226 39.94 22.21 7.85
C TYR A 226 38.55 22.22 7.19
N SER A 227 38.20 23.44 6.78
CA SER A 227 37.22 23.80 5.77
C SER A 227 37.48 23.05 4.46
N ASP A 228 36.45 22.47 3.86
CA ASP A 228 36.37 22.25 2.41
C ASP A 228 34.90 22.11 1.98
N GLN A 229 34.47 23.01 1.10
CA GLN A 229 33.21 22.88 0.35
C GLN A 229 33.34 21.73 -0.66
N PRO A 230 32.29 20.91 -0.87
CA PRO A 230 32.18 20.13 -2.11
C PRO A 230 31.09 20.69 -3.03
N THR A 231 31.57 21.44 -4.03
CA THR A 231 31.28 21.26 -5.47
C THR A 231 29.85 20.95 -5.92
N LEU A 232 29.18 22.00 -6.40
CA LEU A 232 28.20 21.94 -7.48
C LEU A 232 28.87 21.41 -8.75
N GLN A 233 28.53 20.19 -9.18
CA GLN A 233 28.76 19.75 -10.55
C GLN A 233 27.43 19.60 -11.29
N HIS A 234 27.12 20.63 -12.06
CA HIS A 234 26.27 20.51 -13.25
C HIS A 234 26.95 19.59 -14.26
N GLN A 235 26.30 18.50 -14.64
CA GLN A 235 26.42 17.98 -16.00
C GLN A 235 25.03 17.70 -16.55
N ASN A 236 24.54 18.68 -17.30
CA ASN A 236 23.50 18.51 -18.30
C ASN A 236 24.05 17.59 -19.41
N GLN A 237 23.41 16.45 -19.61
CA GLN A 237 23.34 15.86 -20.94
C GLN A 237 21.92 15.39 -21.19
N TRP A 238 21.15 16.26 -21.85
CA TRP A 238 19.85 15.93 -22.41
C TRP A 238 20.01 14.79 -23.41
N SER A 239 19.51 13.63 -23.02
CA SER A 239 19.04 12.57 -23.90
C SER A 239 17.54 12.45 -23.63
N GLY A 240 16.71 12.41 -24.68
CA GLY A 240 15.25 12.53 -24.60
C GLY A 240 14.63 11.75 -23.43
N SER A 241 13.70 12.39 -22.72
CA SER A 241 12.97 11.81 -21.59
C SER A 241 12.12 10.62 -22.06
N ASN A 242 12.75 9.46 -22.14
CA ASN A 242 12.11 8.18 -22.34
C ASN A 242 11.55 7.71 -20.99
N SER A 243 10.42 8.28 -20.55
CA SER A 243 9.75 7.76 -19.36
C SER A 243 9.26 6.34 -19.65
N SER A 244 9.69 5.39 -18.82
CA SER A 244 9.24 4.00 -18.93
C SER A 244 7.82 3.89 -18.38
N THR A 245 6.89 3.38 -19.16
CA THR A 245 5.52 3.11 -18.70
C THR A 245 5.40 1.68 -18.20
N TYR A 246 4.78 1.49 -17.05
CA TYR A 246 4.54 0.20 -16.42
C TYR A 246 3.05 -0.18 -16.46
N HIS A 247 2.78 -1.49 -16.41
CA HIS A 247 1.43 -2.06 -16.39
C HIS A 247 1.26 -3.07 -15.25
N VAL A 248 0.16 -2.98 -14.49
CA VAL A 248 -0.16 -3.94 -13.43
C VAL A 248 -0.96 -5.12 -13.99
N ARG A 249 -0.37 -6.31 -14.00
CA ARG A 249 -1.04 -7.57 -14.39
C ARG A 249 -1.42 -8.40 -13.18
N GLY A 250 -2.39 -9.30 -13.37
CA GLY A 250 -2.79 -10.28 -12.35
C GLY A 250 -4.30 -10.27 -12.11
N ALA A 251 -4.98 -11.32 -12.55
CA ALA A 251 -6.44 -11.37 -12.58
C ALA A 251 -7.06 -11.33 -11.18
N VAL A 252 -6.39 -11.89 -10.17
CA VAL A 252 -6.89 -11.86 -8.79
C VAL A 252 -6.72 -10.47 -8.18
N ASN A 253 -5.55 -9.83 -8.39
CA ASN A 253 -5.33 -8.46 -7.94
C ASN A 253 -6.28 -7.47 -8.59
N GLN A 254 -6.48 -7.62 -9.89
CA GLN A 254 -7.45 -6.83 -10.63
C GLN A 254 -8.86 -6.91 -10.00
N VAL A 255 -9.33 -8.08 -9.56
CA VAL A 255 -10.68 -8.22 -8.98
C VAL A 255 -10.82 -7.39 -7.70
N TYR A 256 -9.94 -7.60 -6.70
CA TYR A 256 -10.09 -6.86 -5.43
C TYR A 256 -9.72 -5.38 -5.56
N SER A 257 -8.85 -5.01 -6.51
CA SER A 257 -8.59 -3.61 -6.83
C SER A 257 -9.77 -2.94 -7.52
N GLN A 258 -10.52 -3.66 -8.37
CA GLN A 258 -11.75 -3.15 -8.97
C GLN A 258 -12.88 -3.00 -7.94
N ILE A 259 -12.95 -3.93 -6.98
CA ILE A 259 -13.85 -3.78 -5.82
C ILE A 259 -13.45 -2.53 -5.02
N LEU A 260 -12.16 -2.32 -4.74
CA LEU A 260 -11.70 -1.09 -4.09
C LEU A 260 -12.16 0.15 -4.88
N LEU A 261 -11.88 0.18 -6.19
CA LEU A 261 -12.27 1.30 -7.04
C LEU A 261 -13.78 1.57 -7.03
N SER A 262 -14.62 0.54 -6.98
CA SER A 262 -16.08 0.75 -6.91
C SER A 262 -16.52 1.37 -5.57
N ARG A 263 -15.80 1.09 -4.48
CA ARG A 263 -16.02 1.74 -3.16
C ARG A 263 -15.49 3.17 -3.14
N LEU A 264 -14.37 3.42 -3.80
CA LEU A 264 -13.83 4.78 -3.88
C LEU A 264 -14.69 5.64 -4.81
N CYS A 265 -15.00 5.17 -6.01
CA CYS A 265 -15.66 5.93 -7.06
C CYS A 265 -17.20 5.88 -6.99
N VAL A 266 -17.78 6.07 -5.80
CA VAL A 266 -19.23 6.28 -5.70
C VAL A 266 -19.57 7.52 -6.54
N ARG A 267 -20.35 7.32 -7.60
CA ARG A 267 -20.95 8.43 -8.33
C ARG A 267 -21.85 9.15 -7.33
N ASP A 268 -21.69 10.46 -7.19
CA ASP A 268 -22.78 11.29 -6.68
C ASP A 268 -23.97 11.00 -7.58
N THR A 269 -24.86 10.14 -7.11
CA THR A 269 -26.20 10.05 -7.67
C THR A 269 -26.87 11.28 -7.10
N GLY A 270 -26.66 12.40 -7.80
CA GLY A 270 -27.37 13.62 -7.50
C GLY A 270 -28.87 13.34 -7.53
N ASN A 271 -29.49 13.48 -6.37
CA ASN A 271 -30.80 14.07 -6.17
C ASN A 271 -30.88 14.55 -4.72
#